data_AF-A0A2A5FJP1-F1
#
_entry.id   AF-A0A2A5FJP1-F1
#
_cell.length_a   1.000
_cell.length_b   1.000
_cell.length_c   1.000
_cell.angle_alpha   90.00
_cell.angle_beta   90.00
_cell.angle_gamma   90.00
#
_symmetry.space_group_name_H-M   'P 1'
#
loop_
_entity.id
_entity.type
_entity.pdbx_description
1 polymer ?
#
loop_
_entity_poly.entity_id
_entity_poly.type
_entity_poly.pdbx_seq_one_letter_code
_entity_poly.pdbx_strand_id
1 'polypeptide(L)'
;MKRDDILRVDEALYPHHDEEHGKVVRKKIVFVTILLTVVTAAEVLLGVFASGWIGIKWELVKTAFIVMTLVKAGYIVMIFMHLGDEIRSFKWVILGPYILFICYLVFICLYEALALRDIRQFFEWIM
;
A
#
# COMPACT_ATOMS: atom_id res chain seq x y z
N MET A 1 -44.94 9.60 -31.41
CA MET A 1 -44.75 8.98 -30.07
C MET A 1 -43.39 8.30 -30.12
N LYS A 2 -42.34 8.89 -29.53
CA LYS A 2 -41.05 8.18 -29.39
C LYS A 2 -41.35 6.95 -28.51
N ARG A 3 -40.92 5.75 -28.92
CA ARG A 3 -41.22 4.53 -28.18
C ARG A 3 -40.44 4.59 -26.88
N ASP A 4 -41.11 4.51 -25.72
CA ASP A 4 -40.45 4.61 -24.41
C ASP A 4 -39.37 3.51 -24.23
N ASP A 5 -39.52 2.41 -24.95
CA ASP A 5 -38.63 1.25 -24.98
C ASP A 5 -37.20 1.61 -25.44
N ILE A 6 -37.04 2.49 -26.43
CA ILE A 6 -35.71 2.92 -26.90
C ILE A 6 -35.06 3.94 -25.96
N LEU A 7 -35.85 4.75 -25.25
CA LEU A 7 -35.35 5.72 -24.27
C LEU A 7 -34.82 5.02 -23.02
N ARG A 8 -35.51 3.97 -22.54
CA ARG A 8 -35.05 3.16 -21.41
C ARG A 8 -33.77 2.36 -21.72
N VAL A 9 -33.62 1.92 -22.97
CA VAL A 9 -32.41 1.25 -23.42
C VAL A 9 -31.24 2.23 -23.48
N ASP A 10 -31.42 3.42 -24.05
CA ASP A 10 -30.37 4.46 -24.09
C ASP A 10 -29.92 4.90 -22.68
N GLU A 11 -30.87 5.06 -21.74
CA GLU A 11 -30.57 5.46 -20.36
C GLU A 11 -29.82 4.37 -19.57
N ALA A 12 -30.05 3.09 -19.89
CA ALA A 12 -29.29 1.97 -19.34
C ALA A 12 -27.91 1.78 -20.03
N LEU A 13 -27.79 2.16 -21.31
CA LEU A 13 -26.56 2.01 -22.11
C LEU A 13 -25.57 3.16 -21.89
N TYR A 14 -26.08 4.37 -21.64
CA TYR A 14 -25.33 5.57 -21.33
C TYR A 14 -25.75 6.07 -19.94
N PRO A 15 -25.27 5.44 -18.85
CA PRO A 15 -25.43 6.02 -17.53
C PRO A 15 -24.79 7.41 -17.58
N HIS A 16 -25.61 8.45 -17.49
CA HIS A 16 -25.17 9.83 -17.39
C HIS A 16 -24.42 9.97 -16.06
N HIS A 17 -23.12 9.66 -16.08
CA HIS A 17 -22.24 9.84 -14.96
C HIS A 17 -22.22 11.33 -14.61
N ASP A 18 -22.84 11.67 -13.49
CA ASP A 18 -22.83 12.99 -12.92
C ASP A 18 -21.39 13.48 -12.77
N GLU A 19 -20.99 14.48 -13.57
CA GLU A 19 -19.62 15.00 -13.58
C GLU A 19 -19.19 15.53 -12.21
N GLU A 20 -20.16 15.93 -11.38
CA GLU A 20 -19.95 16.41 -10.02
C GLU A 20 -19.26 15.31 -9.19
N HIS A 21 -19.74 14.07 -9.21
CA HIS A 21 -19.16 12.96 -8.47
C HIS A 21 -17.70 12.67 -8.89
N GLY A 22 -17.42 12.70 -10.19
CA GLY A 22 -16.08 12.44 -10.72
C GLY A 22 -15.05 13.51 -10.34
N LYS A 23 -15.48 14.76 -10.11
CA LYS A 23 -14.59 15.86 -9.66
C LYS A 23 -14.17 15.67 -8.20
N VAL A 24 -15.08 15.22 -7.34
CA VAL A 24 -14.82 14.99 -5.91
C VAL A 24 -13.80 13.85 -5.71
N VAL A 25 -13.96 12.75 -6.45
CA VAL A 25 -13.04 11.59 -6.38
C VAL A 25 -11.64 11.98 -6.85
N ARG A 26 -11.52 12.67 -7.99
CA ARG A 26 -10.22 13.14 -8.50
C ARG A 26 -9.51 14.08 -7.52
N LYS A 27 -10.26 14.98 -6.88
CA LYS A 27 -9.71 15.88 -5.86
C LYS A 27 -9.19 15.11 -4.64
N LYS A 28 -9.92 14.09 -4.18
CA LYS A 28 -9.49 13.23 -3.06
C LYS A 28 -8.20 12.47 -3.39
N ILE A 29 -8.11 11.89 -4.59
CA ILE A 29 -6.91 11.18 -5.06
C ILE A 29 -5.70 12.12 -5.07
N VAL A 30 -5.82 13.29 -5.69
CA VAL A 30 -4.71 14.27 -5.78
C VAL A 30 -4.27 14.74 -4.39
N PHE A 31 -5.22 15.03 -3.51
CA PHE A 31 -4.92 15.41 -2.12
C PHE A 31 -4.13 14.33 -1.39
N VAL A 32 -4.57 13.08 -1.50
CA VAL A 32 -3.94 11.94 -0.83
C VAL A 32 -2.56 11.64 -1.40
N THR A 33 -2.39 11.74 -2.72
CA THR A 33 -1.08 11.62 -3.37
C THR A 33 -0.10 12.65 -2.81
N ILE A 34 -0.49 13.93 -2.76
CA ILE A 34 0.38 15.00 -2.24
C ILE A 34 0.70 14.77 -0.77
N LEU A 35 -0.30 14.43 0.05
CA LEU A 35 -0.10 14.11 1.47
C LEU A 35 0.93 12.99 1.64
N LEU A 36 0.76 11.87 0.93
CA LEU A 36 1.66 10.74 1.02
C LEU A 36 3.06 11.06 0.50
N THR A 37 3.18 11.86 -0.56
CA THR A 37 4.48 12.33 -1.07
C THR A 37 5.20 13.17 -0.02
N VAL A 38 4.53 14.13 0.61
CA VAL A 38 5.14 14.99 1.65
C VAL A 38 5.57 14.16 2.85
N VAL A 39 4.69 13.27 3.33
CA VAL A 39 5.01 12.38 4.46
C VAL A 39 6.17 11.43 4.09
N THR A 40 6.34 11.06 2.82
CA THR A 40 7.48 10.23 2.36
C THR A 40 8.77 11.00 2.23
N ALA A 41 8.72 12.23 1.72
CA ALA A 41 9.86 13.11 1.72
C ALA A 41 10.36 13.38 3.15
N ALA A 42 9.44 13.66 4.09
CA ALA A 42 9.78 13.88 5.49
C ALA A 42 10.45 12.65 6.13
N GLU A 43 9.93 11.46 5.86
CA GLU A 43 10.46 10.19 6.39
C GLU A 43 11.88 9.92 5.86
N VAL A 44 12.12 10.09 4.56
CA VAL A 44 13.45 9.94 3.94
C VAL A 44 14.43 10.97 4.50
N LEU A 45 14.01 12.23 4.64
CA LEU A 45 14.87 13.27 5.24
C LEU A 45 15.22 12.93 6.69
N LEU A 46 14.25 12.44 7.48
CA LEU A 46 14.50 11.97 8.84
C LEU A 46 15.53 10.84 8.85
N GLY A 47 15.42 9.88 7.92
CA GLY A 47 16.41 8.81 7.76
C GLY A 47 17.82 9.32 7.44
N VAL A 48 17.94 10.28 6.53
CA VAL A 48 19.24 10.88 6.14
C VAL A 48 19.86 11.65 7.30
N PHE A 49 19.10 12.50 7.99
CA PHE A 49 19.64 13.33 9.07
C PHE A 49 19.89 12.54 10.35
N ALA A 50 19.05 11.54 10.67
CA ALA A 50 19.23 10.71 11.86
C ALA A 50 20.51 9.86 11.82
N SER A 51 21.03 9.53 10.64
CA SER A 51 22.31 8.82 10.48
C SER A 51 23.52 9.65 10.96
N GLY A 52 23.40 10.98 11.09
CA GLY A 52 24.48 11.87 11.51
C GLY A 52 24.41 12.35 12.97
N TRP A 53 23.30 12.09 13.67
CA TRP A 53 23.07 12.61 15.01
C TRP A 53 23.53 11.62 16.09
N ILE A 54 24.58 12.00 16.82
CA ILE A 54 25.07 11.27 18.00
C ILE A 54 24.02 11.38 19.10
N GLY A 55 23.24 10.32 19.32
CA GLY A 55 22.31 10.23 20.46
C GLY A 55 20.94 9.62 20.16
N ILE A 56 20.53 9.50 18.90
CA ILE A 56 19.29 8.80 18.55
C ILE A 56 19.58 7.30 18.51
N LYS A 57 18.81 6.51 19.28
CA LYS A 57 18.87 5.06 19.21
C LYS A 57 18.49 4.60 17.81
N TRP A 58 19.45 4.05 17.08
CA TRP A 58 19.28 3.58 15.70
C TRP A 58 18.11 2.60 15.52
N GLU A 59 17.80 1.83 16.55
CA GLU A 59 16.63 0.94 16.58
C GLU A 59 15.30 1.70 16.50
N LEU A 60 15.17 2.83 17.18
CA LEU A 60 13.94 3.63 17.18
C LEU A 60 13.65 4.20 15.79
N VAL A 61 14.70 4.64 15.08
CA VAL A 61 14.58 5.14 13.70
C VAL A 61 14.11 4.02 12.77
N LYS A 62 14.70 2.82 12.89
CA LYS A 62 14.30 1.65 12.08
C LYS A 62 12.86 1.23 12.34
N THR A 63 12.45 1.15 13.60
CA THR A 63 11.07 0.79 13.95
C THR A 63 10.08 1.85 13.48
N ALA A 64 10.40 3.15 13.61
CA ALA A 64 9.57 4.23 13.12
C ALA A 64 9.36 4.15 11.60
N PHE A 65 10.43 3.85 10.84
CA PHE A 65 10.36 3.69 9.39
C PHE A 65 9.44 2.54 8.97
N ILE A 66 9.55 1.39 9.64
CA ILE A 66 8.70 0.23 9.36
C ILE A 66 7.23 0.56 9.62
N VAL A 67 6.93 1.15 10.79
CA VAL A 67 5.55 1.49 11.17
C VAL A 67 4.95 2.52 10.22
N MET A 68 5.69 3.57 9.89
CA MET A 68 5.23 4.64 9.02
C MET A 68 5.02 4.17 7.57
N THR A 69 5.86 3.25 7.09
CA THR A 69 5.68 2.57 5.81
C THR A 69 4.40 1.70 5.80
N LEU A 70 4.13 0.94 6.88
CA LEU A 70 2.91 0.14 6.99
C LEU A 70 1.64 1.01 7.03
N VAL A 71 1.67 2.12 7.77
CA VAL A 71 0.55 3.07 7.84
C VAL A 71 0.25 3.64 6.45
N LYS A 72 1.28 4.03 5.68
CA LYS A 72 1.09 4.51 4.31
C LYS A 72 0.54 3.42 3.39
N ALA A 73 1.07 2.20 3.46
CA ALA A 73 0.57 1.09 2.66
C ALA A 73 -0.92 0.85 2.93
N GLY A 74 -1.33 0.86 4.21
CA GLY A 74 -2.74 0.77 4.59
C GLY A 74 -3.58 1.93 4.04
N TYR A 75 -3.09 3.17 4.15
CA TYR A 75 -3.78 4.36 3.63
C TYR A 75 -3.93 4.30 2.10
N ILE A 76 -2.90 3.83 1.38
CA ILE A 76 -2.94 3.66 -0.08
C ILE A 76 -4.00 2.63 -0.48
N VAL A 77 -3.99 1.46 0.15
CA VAL A 77 -4.95 0.38 -0.18
C VAL A 77 -6.39 0.85 0.08
N MET A 78 -6.65 1.56 1.18
CA MET A 78 -8.00 2.03 1.47
C MET A 78 -8.51 3.08 0.47
N ILE A 79 -7.64 3.96 -0.02
CA ILE A 79 -8.04 5.12 -0.83
C ILE A 79 -7.86 4.90 -2.33
N PHE A 80 -6.70 4.45 -2.80
CA PHE A 80 -6.43 4.32 -4.24
C PHE A 80 -7.12 3.12 -4.86
N MET A 81 -7.30 2.06 -4.10
CA MET A 81 -8.04 0.90 -4.59
C MET A 81 -9.56 1.05 -4.39
N HIS A 82 -10.03 2.18 -3.83
CA HIS A 82 -11.45 2.42 -3.55
C HIS A 82 -12.11 1.35 -2.65
N LEU A 83 -11.30 0.56 -1.93
CA LEU A 83 -11.78 -0.48 -1.02
C LEU A 83 -12.50 0.09 0.21
N GLY A 84 -12.31 1.37 0.54
CA GLY A 84 -12.94 2.03 1.67
C GLY A 84 -14.47 2.01 1.60
N ASP A 85 -15.02 2.37 0.44
CA ASP A 85 -16.46 2.56 0.23
C ASP A 85 -17.17 1.29 -0.28
N GLU A 86 -16.41 0.22 -0.53
CA GLU A 86 -16.90 -1.03 -1.11
C GLU A 86 -17.36 -2.09 -0.09
N ILE A 87 -18.03 -3.14 -0.59
CA ILE A 87 -18.53 -4.26 0.22
C ILE A 87 -17.38 -5.00 0.92
N ARG A 88 -17.62 -5.39 2.19
CA ARG A 88 -16.59 -6.03 3.04
C ARG A 88 -15.99 -7.29 2.41
N SER A 89 -16.76 -8.08 1.67
CA SER A 89 -16.26 -9.28 0.98
C SER A 89 -15.25 -8.96 -0.11
N PHE A 90 -15.45 -7.89 -0.89
CA PHE A 90 -14.54 -7.50 -1.96
C PHE A 90 -13.19 -7.04 -1.41
N LYS A 91 -13.20 -6.41 -0.23
CA LYS A 91 -11.96 -6.01 0.47
C LYS A 91 -11.09 -7.22 0.79
N TRP A 92 -11.67 -8.29 1.34
CA TRP A 92 -10.94 -9.49 1.72
C TRP A 92 -10.46 -10.31 0.52
N VAL A 93 -11.17 -10.28 -0.60
CA VAL A 93 -10.76 -10.94 -1.85
C VAL A 93 -9.46 -10.35 -2.39
N ILE A 94 -9.24 -9.04 -2.23
CA ILE A 94 -8.01 -8.36 -2.69
C ILE A 94 -6.95 -8.38 -1.59
N LEU A 95 -7.33 -8.05 -0.35
CA LEU A 95 -6.39 -7.93 0.76
C LEU A 95 -5.84 -9.29 1.22
N GLY A 96 -6.66 -10.34 1.18
CA GLY A 96 -6.29 -11.71 1.58
C GLY A 96 -5.08 -12.26 0.82
N PRO A 97 -5.12 -12.39 -0.53
CA PRO A 97 -3.98 -12.88 -1.30
C PRO A 97 -2.76 -11.96 -1.17
N TYR A 98 -2.96 -10.65 -1.02
CA TYR A 98 -1.87 -9.70 -0.85
C TYR A 98 -1.12 -9.88 0.48
N ILE A 99 -1.84 -10.03 1.60
CA ILE A 99 -1.25 -10.32 2.91
C ILE A 99 -0.56 -11.68 2.89
N LEU A 100 -1.22 -12.70 2.34
CA LEU A 100 -0.65 -14.04 2.24
C LEU A 100 0.65 -14.03 1.43
N PHE A 101 0.68 -13.31 0.31
CA PHE A 101 1.86 -13.17 -0.51
C PHE A 101 3.01 -12.49 0.23
N ILE A 102 2.76 -11.38 0.95
CA ILE A 102 3.78 -10.70 1.74
C ILE A 102 4.33 -11.62 2.85
N CYS A 103 3.45 -12.27 3.62
CA CYS A 103 3.87 -13.18 4.67
C CYS A 103 4.68 -14.36 4.12
N TYR A 104 4.30 -14.89 2.95
CA TYR A 104 5.02 -15.96 2.27
C TYR A 104 6.41 -15.51 1.80
N LEU A 105 6.54 -14.29 1.26
CA LEU A 105 7.84 -13.72 0.88
C LEU A 105 8.75 -13.51 2.10
N VAL A 106 8.21 -13.02 3.23
CA VAL A 106 8.98 -12.88 4.47
C VAL A 106 9.42 -14.25 4.98
N PHE A 107 8.53 -15.25 4.94
CA PHE A 107 8.84 -16.62 5.34
C PHE A 107 10.00 -17.22 4.52
N ILE A 108 9.93 -17.17 3.19
CA ILE A 108 10.97 -17.74 2.32
C ILE A 108 12.31 -17.02 2.50
N CYS A 109 12.31 -15.68 2.62
CA CYS A 109 13.53 -14.92 2.87
C CYS A 109 14.20 -15.30 4.20
N LEU A 110 13.41 -15.48 5.27
CA LEU A 110 13.95 -15.88 6.57
C LEU A 110 14.45 -17.33 6.55
N TYR A 111 13.72 -18.23 5.90
CA TYR A 111 14.10 -19.64 5.79
C TYR A 111 15.42 -19.81 5.02
N GLU A 112 15.52 -19.19 3.84
CA GLU A 112 16.74 -19.20 3.02
C GLU A 112 17.92 -18.55 3.75
N ALA A 113 17.70 -17.42 4.44
CA ALA A 113 18.76 -16.76 5.22
C ALA A 113 19.31 -17.63 6.35
N LEU A 114 18.45 -18.42 7.02
CA LEU A 114 18.88 -19.36 8.05
C LEU A 114 19.66 -20.54 7.45
N ALA A 115 19.17 -21.13 6.37
CA ALA A 115 19.84 -22.23 5.68
C ALA A 115 21.24 -21.82 5.17
N LEU A 116 21.34 -20.65 4.53
CA LEU A 116 22.62 -20.10 4.07
C LEU A 116 23.59 -19.82 5.22
N ARG A 117 23.08 -19.35 6.36
CA ARG A 117 23.91 -19.13 7.56
C ARG A 117 24.51 -20.44 8.07
N ASP A 118 23.71 -21.50 8.13
CA ASP A 118 24.16 -22.80 8.64
C ASP A 118 25.20 -23.44 7.70
N ILE A 119 24.99 -23.34 6.38
CA ILE A 119 25.96 -23.79 5.36
C ILE A 119 27.27 -23.01 5.46
N ARG A 120 27.21 -21.68 5.61
CA ARG A 120 28.41 -20.85 5.77
C ARG A 120 29.19 -21.23 7.03
N GLN A 121 28.51 -21.43 8.15
CA GLN A 121 29.15 -21.81 9.41
C GLN A 121 29.80 -23.20 9.32
N PHE A 122 29.18 -24.14 8.61
CA PHE A 122 29.76 -25.44 8.33
C PHE A 122 31.03 -25.34 7.46
N PHE A 123 31.01 -24.50 6.43
CA PHE A 123 32.18 -24.28 5.56
C PHE A 123 33.34 -23.60 6.30
N GLU A 124 33.05 -22.61 7.16
CA GLU A 124 34.03 -21.96 8.04
C GLU A 124 34.64 -22.93 9.08
N TRP A 125 33.98 -24.06 9.39
CA TRP A 125 34.52 -25.09 10.28
C TRP A 125 35.41 -26.11 9.57
N ILE A 126 35.21 -26.29 8.25
CA ILE A 126 35.97 -27.26 7.43
C ILE A 126 37.29 -26.69 6.89
N MET A 127 37.33 -25.39 6.57
CA MET A 127 38.54 -24.69 6.10
C MET A 127 39.35 -24.11 7.26
#